data_AF-A0A349MGP3-F1
#
_entry.id   AF-A0A349MGP3-F1
#
_cell.length_a   1.000
_cell.length_b   1.000
_cell.length_c   1.000
_cell.angle_alpha   90.00
_cell.angle_beta   90.00
_cell.angle_gamma   90.00
#
_symmetry.space_group_name_H-M   'P 1'
#
loop_
_entity.id
_entity.type
_entity.pdbx_description
1 polymer ?
#
loop_
_entity_poly.entity_id
_entity_poly.type
_entity_poly.pdbx_seq_one_letter_code
_entity_poly.pdbx_strand_id
1 'polypeptide(L)'
;MSRSKVPEMDNMNTKLLDYINTIPLLTDGLRQLEILLQRMLRSAGLCICKMEFTLKDGPSVMARLANSQEAIKGIEDLPGLIEVRIIAHYASEIPKILGLLSQFFQVIARNHPRETITQDPFVPGYPMEHLVVRMPKDRLELVEYEAWRKFKIDLQVCSLAQYVWMHLEHQIGYSEENFPKEKTRAYSQLAYILESFDNELDKLRDFLSPSVWPKKETEIQYHQPDTNPDAEKSAGVKNVRKQTEEAMDENDNDGPDKPSPGIIFDIEGLKLTKELQDLTLKSLERFILDNELVRRMDGMLAARYDTRLMYSQAAVDKLFEALSHTPELKQVADLETSLFEMRDNVINAAVDLYDNGNGGTHETIQKGSVLCILVTLLMARKGDKVRLRSFIEAYSFGANLMNKSHVRIFMRHSEGRIKRSPDAQG
;
A
#
# COMPACT_ATOMS: atom_id res chain seq x y z
N MET A 1 28.81 -25.45 -23.53
CA MET A 1 28.60 -25.13 -22.09
C MET A 1 28.50 -23.62 -21.96
N SER A 2 27.27 -23.11 -21.99
CA SER A 2 26.97 -21.67 -21.85
C SER A 2 27.03 -21.30 -20.37
N ARG A 3 28.02 -20.49 -19.96
CA ARG A 3 28.06 -19.89 -18.63
C ARG A 3 26.99 -18.82 -18.57
N SER A 4 25.88 -19.09 -17.88
CA SER A 4 24.94 -18.06 -17.46
C SER A 4 25.69 -17.04 -16.60
N LYS A 5 25.77 -15.79 -17.07
CA LYS A 5 26.41 -14.68 -16.36
C LYS A 5 25.46 -14.21 -15.29
N VAL A 6 25.76 -14.53 -14.03
CA VAL A 6 25.17 -13.85 -12.88
C VAL A 6 25.47 -12.34 -13.04
N PRO A 7 24.47 -11.44 -13.01
CA PRO A 7 24.71 -10.01 -13.09
C PRO A 7 25.57 -9.54 -11.90
N GLU A 8 26.60 -8.73 -12.14
CA GLU A 8 27.37 -8.10 -11.06
C GLU A 8 26.45 -7.23 -10.19
N MET A 9 26.58 -7.35 -8.86
CA MET A 9 25.69 -6.71 -7.88
C MET A 9 25.64 -5.18 -8.03
N ASP A 10 26.74 -4.57 -8.46
CA ASP A 10 26.82 -3.12 -8.74
C ASP A 10 25.90 -2.71 -9.90
N ASN A 11 25.80 -3.52 -10.95
CA ASN A 11 24.89 -3.28 -12.08
C ASN A 11 23.41 -3.38 -11.67
N MET A 12 23.09 -4.23 -10.69
CA MET A 12 21.73 -4.36 -10.16
C MET A 12 21.34 -3.14 -9.32
N ASN A 13 22.26 -2.68 -8.47
CA ASN A 13 22.05 -1.46 -7.67
C ASN A 13 21.87 -0.21 -8.55
N THR A 14 22.63 -0.10 -9.65
CA THR A 14 22.43 0.99 -10.62
C THR A 14 21.02 0.96 -11.24
N LYS A 15 20.56 -0.21 -11.68
CA LYS A 15 19.20 -0.37 -12.24
C LYS A 15 18.11 -0.07 -11.23
N LEU A 16 18.29 -0.44 -9.96
CA LEU A 16 17.36 -0.13 -8.89
C LEU A 16 17.32 1.38 -8.62
N LEU A 17 18.48 2.06 -8.62
CA LEU A 17 18.54 3.50 -8.42
C LEU A 17 17.86 4.25 -9.57
N ASP A 18 18.11 3.84 -10.81
CA ASP A 18 17.42 4.36 -11.99
C ASP A 18 15.90 4.18 -11.87
N TYR A 19 15.45 3.00 -11.43
CA TYR A 19 14.05 2.74 -11.16
C TYR A 19 13.46 3.72 -10.15
N ILE A 20 14.08 3.85 -8.97
CA ILE A 20 13.63 4.73 -7.88
C ILE A 20 13.47 6.17 -8.39
N ASN A 21 14.43 6.64 -9.19
CA ASN A 21 14.36 7.98 -9.78
C ASN A 21 13.22 8.15 -10.80
N THR A 22 12.75 7.07 -11.42
CA THR A 22 11.60 7.10 -12.35
C THR A 22 10.23 6.94 -11.68
N ILE A 23 10.17 6.53 -10.40
CA ILE A 23 8.89 6.29 -9.68
C ILE A 23 7.95 7.49 -9.72
N PRO A 24 8.38 8.75 -9.50
CA PRO A 24 7.47 9.89 -9.54
C PRO A 24 6.80 10.05 -10.91
N LEU A 25 7.59 9.93 -11.99
CA LEU A 25 7.12 10.01 -13.37
C LEU A 25 6.14 8.86 -13.70
N LEU A 26 6.44 7.64 -13.25
CA LEU A 26 5.56 6.49 -13.48
C LEU A 26 4.26 6.59 -12.68
N THR A 27 4.32 7.10 -11.45
CA THR A 27 3.14 7.33 -10.62
C THR A 27 2.17 8.31 -11.28
N ASP A 28 2.68 9.42 -11.82
CA ASP A 28 1.85 10.36 -12.57
C ASP A 28 1.31 9.76 -13.87
N GLY A 29 2.14 9.00 -14.59
CA GLY A 29 1.72 8.24 -15.75
C GLY A 29 0.56 7.29 -15.44
N LEU A 30 0.62 6.56 -14.32
CA LEU A 30 -0.41 5.60 -13.91
C LEU A 30 -1.77 6.26 -13.69
N ARG A 31 -1.80 7.45 -13.07
CA ARG A 31 -3.06 8.22 -12.89
C ARG A 31 -3.70 8.57 -14.22
N GLN A 32 -2.89 8.94 -15.21
CA GLN A 32 -3.39 9.27 -16.55
C GLN A 32 -3.85 8.01 -17.29
N LEU A 33 -3.12 6.90 -17.13
CA LEU A 33 -3.51 5.60 -17.67
C LEU A 33 -4.84 5.13 -17.07
N GLU A 34 -5.05 5.31 -15.77
CA GLU A 34 -6.33 5.01 -15.11
C GLU A 34 -7.49 5.76 -15.74
N ILE A 35 -7.35 7.08 -15.89
CA ILE A 35 -8.38 7.91 -16.53
C ILE A 35 -8.66 7.43 -17.97
N LEU A 36 -7.60 7.12 -18.73
CA LEU A 36 -7.71 6.62 -20.10
C LEU A 36 -8.47 5.28 -20.15
N LEU A 37 -8.02 4.29 -19.38
CA LEU A 37 -8.61 2.95 -19.35
C LEU A 37 -10.07 3.01 -18.92
N GLN A 38 -10.40 3.79 -17.88
CA GLN A 38 -11.77 3.96 -17.42
C GLN A 38 -12.67 4.61 -18.50
N ARG A 39 -12.18 5.61 -19.23
CA ARG A 39 -12.94 6.25 -20.32
C ARG A 39 -13.15 5.29 -21.48
N MET A 40 -12.10 4.58 -21.88
CA MET A 40 -12.11 3.61 -22.96
C MET A 40 -13.11 2.47 -22.67
N LEU A 41 -13.04 1.85 -21.48
CA LEU A 41 -13.97 0.79 -21.07
C LEU A 41 -15.42 1.27 -21.04
N ARG A 42 -15.68 2.46 -20.45
CA ARG A 42 -17.02 3.07 -20.43
C ARG A 42 -17.55 3.34 -21.83
N SER A 43 -16.72 3.88 -22.73
CA SER A 43 -17.12 4.17 -24.11
C SER A 43 -17.49 2.91 -24.90
N ALA A 44 -16.91 1.76 -24.54
CA ALA A 44 -17.25 0.46 -25.10
C ALA A 44 -18.47 -0.21 -24.43
N GLY A 45 -19.08 0.45 -23.44
CA GLY A 45 -20.19 -0.11 -22.65
C GLY A 45 -19.79 -1.25 -21.71
N LEU A 46 -18.50 -1.34 -21.37
CA LEU A 46 -17.96 -2.35 -20.47
C LEU A 46 -17.86 -1.76 -19.05
N CYS A 47 -18.65 -2.30 -18.12
CA CYS A 47 -18.61 -1.93 -16.72
C CYS A 47 -17.72 -2.91 -15.96
N ILE A 48 -16.65 -2.40 -15.34
CA ILE A 48 -15.76 -3.20 -14.51
C ILE A 48 -16.09 -3.02 -13.02
N CYS A 49 -15.73 -4.00 -12.20
CA CYS A 49 -15.86 -3.93 -10.75
C CYS A 49 -14.82 -2.96 -10.15
N LYS A 50 -13.53 -3.16 -10.49
CA LYS A 50 -12.43 -2.34 -9.97
C LYS A 50 -11.21 -2.41 -10.90
N MET A 51 -10.34 -1.41 -10.80
CA MET A 51 -9.01 -1.43 -11.37
C MET A 51 -7.96 -1.22 -10.27
N GLU A 52 -6.85 -1.95 -10.36
CA GLU A 52 -5.71 -1.81 -9.45
C GLU A 52 -4.44 -1.54 -10.25
N PHE A 53 -3.58 -0.70 -9.71
CA PHE A 53 -2.32 -0.32 -10.32
C PHE A 53 -1.23 -0.61 -9.30
N THR A 54 -0.18 -1.30 -9.73
CA THR A 54 0.93 -1.67 -8.88
C THR A 54 2.25 -1.36 -9.57
N LEU A 55 3.08 -0.60 -8.87
CA LEU A 55 4.52 -0.51 -9.17
C LEU A 55 5.23 -1.48 -8.24
N LYS A 56 6.13 -2.28 -8.81
CA LYS A 56 6.86 -3.27 -8.01
C LYS A 56 7.78 -2.56 -7.02
N ASP A 57 7.81 -3.01 -5.77
CA ASP A 57 8.70 -2.44 -4.76
C ASP A 57 10.18 -2.78 -5.03
N GLY A 58 11.09 -2.00 -4.44
CA GLY A 58 12.54 -2.19 -4.62
C GLY A 58 13.04 -3.60 -4.26
N PRO A 59 12.66 -4.18 -3.11
CA PRO A 59 13.03 -5.55 -2.74
C PRO A 59 12.59 -6.60 -3.77
N SER A 60 11.35 -6.51 -4.26
CA SER A 60 10.81 -7.43 -5.26
C SER A 60 11.49 -7.23 -6.62
N VAL A 61 11.82 -6.00 -7.00
CA VAL A 61 12.63 -5.68 -8.18
C VAL A 61 13.99 -6.37 -8.07
N MET A 62 14.68 -6.24 -6.93
CA MET A 62 15.98 -6.87 -6.71
C MET A 62 15.89 -8.39 -6.73
N ALA A 63 14.90 -8.97 -6.07
CA ALA A 63 14.67 -10.42 -6.08
C ALA A 63 14.44 -10.94 -7.49
N ARG A 64 13.66 -10.22 -8.32
CA ARG A 64 13.41 -10.61 -9.71
C ARG A 64 14.63 -10.42 -10.61
N LEU A 65 15.40 -9.36 -10.43
CA LEU A 65 16.67 -9.17 -11.14
C LEU A 65 17.64 -10.31 -10.81
N ALA A 66 17.67 -10.78 -9.55
CA ALA A 66 18.55 -11.87 -9.12
C ALA A 66 18.11 -13.24 -9.67
N ASN A 67 16.80 -13.46 -9.76
CA ASN A 67 16.22 -14.73 -10.19
C ASN A 67 15.97 -14.80 -11.71
N SER A 68 16.27 -13.75 -12.47
CA SER A 68 16.07 -13.75 -13.92
C SER A 68 17.06 -14.67 -14.63
N GLN A 69 16.54 -15.61 -15.41
CA GLN A 69 17.37 -16.52 -16.22
C GLN A 69 17.98 -15.83 -17.45
N GLU A 70 17.39 -14.71 -17.88
CA GLU A 70 17.85 -13.92 -19.02
C GLU A 70 18.49 -12.60 -18.57
N ALA A 71 19.42 -12.10 -19.37
CA ALA A 71 20.06 -10.82 -19.10
C ALA A 71 19.07 -9.68 -19.34
N ILE A 72 18.47 -9.16 -18.27
CA ILE A 72 17.65 -7.94 -18.29
C ILE A 72 18.56 -6.76 -18.62
N LYS A 73 18.34 -6.10 -19.77
CA LYS A 73 19.20 -5.00 -20.24
C LYS A 73 18.99 -3.72 -19.44
N GLY A 74 17.74 -3.30 -19.29
CA GLY A 74 17.33 -2.15 -18.48
C GLY A 74 16.17 -2.51 -17.56
N ILE A 75 15.88 -1.65 -16.58
CA ILE A 75 14.77 -1.88 -15.64
C ILE A 75 13.42 -1.96 -16.38
N GLU A 76 13.27 -1.22 -17.47
CA GLU A 76 12.07 -1.18 -18.31
C GLU A 76 11.73 -2.53 -18.98
N ASP A 77 12.69 -3.46 -19.02
CA ASP A 77 12.48 -4.81 -19.53
C ASP A 77 12.09 -5.81 -18.44
N LEU A 78 12.08 -5.41 -17.16
CA LEU A 78 11.70 -6.27 -16.04
C LEU A 78 10.21 -6.66 -16.11
N PRO A 79 9.88 -7.96 -16.23
CA PRO A 79 8.47 -8.40 -16.28
C PRO A 79 7.74 -8.15 -14.95
N GLY A 80 6.52 -7.62 -15.04
CA GLY A 80 5.69 -7.30 -13.87
C GLY A 80 6.21 -6.11 -13.06
N LEU A 81 7.03 -5.23 -13.66
CA LEU A 81 7.43 -3.99 -13.00
C LEU A 81 6.23 -3.06 -12.78
N ILE A 82 5.36 -2.97 -13.80
CA ILE A 82 4.14 -2.18 -13.81
C ILE A 82 3.00 -3.14 -14.12
N GLU A 83 2.13 -3.34 -13.14
CA GLU A 83 0.98 -4.23 -13.25
C GLU A 83 -0.31 -3.43 -13.16
N VAL A 84 -1.26 -3.67 -14.06
CA VAL A 84 -2.61 -3.10 -13.99
C VAL A 84 -3.61 -4.23 -14.02
N ARG A 85 -4.38 -4.38 -12.95
CA ARG A 85 -5.42 -5.41 -12.85
C ARG A 85 -6.78 -4.81 -13.12
N ILE A 86 -7.50 -5.36 -14.09
CA ILE A 86 -8.85 -4.97 -14.47
C ILE A 86 -9.78 -6.10 -14.07
N ILE A 87 -10.61 -5.85 -13.05
CA ILE A 87 -11.49 -6.84 -12.45
C ILE A 87 -12.90 -6.64 -13.03
N ALA A 88 -13.32 -7.53 -13.90
CA ALA A 88 -14.66 -7.57 -14.47
C ALA A 88 -15.67 -8.14 -13.46
N HIS A 89 -16.93 -7.71 -13.59
CA HIS A 89 -18.02 -8.35 -12.84
C HIS A 89 -18.28 -9.78 -13.32
N TYR A 90 -18.03 -10.03 -14.61
CA TYR A 90 -18.40 -11.26 -15.30
C TYR A 90 -17.22 -11.83 -16.06
N ALA A 91 -17.00 -13.14 -15.94
CA ALA A 91 -15.94 -13.83 -16.68
C ALA A 91 -16.14 -13.71 -18.21
N SER A 92 -17.38 -13.77 -18.69
CA SER A 92 -17.71 -13.59 -20.12
C SER A 92 -17.40 -12.20 -20.70
N GLU A 93 -17.09 -11.18 -19.88
CA GLU A 93 -16.63 -9.86 -20.36
C GLU A 93 -15.13 -9.79 -20.60
N ILE A 94 -14.34 -10.70 -20.00
CA ILE A 94 -12.87 -10.73 -20.12
C ILE A 94 -12.41 -10.72 -21.58
N PRO A 95 -12.96 -11.56 -22.50
CA PRO A 95 -12.53 -11.54 -23.91
C PRO A 95 -12.82 -10.20 -24.61
N LYS A 96 -13.91 -9.53 -24.23
CA LYS A 96 -14.28 -8.21 -24.80
C LYS A 96 -13.30 -7.13 -24.33
N ILE A 97 -12.95 -7.14 -23.04
CA ILE A 97 -11.96 -6.23 -22.45
C ILE A 97 -10.59 -6.46 -23.11
N LEU A 98 -10.13 -7.70 -23.22
CA LEU A 98 -8.86 -8.04 -23.87
C LEU A 98 -8.84 -7.61 -25.34
N GLY A 99 -9.93 -7.83 -26.07
CA GLY A 99 -10.09 -7.37 -27.45
C GLY A 99 -9.98 -5.85 -27.58
N LEU A 100 -10.64 -5.10 -26.69
CA LEU A 100 -10.54 -3.65 -26.63
C LEU A 100 -9.11 -3.18 -26.34
N LEU A 101 -8.47 -3.74 -25.30
CA LEU A 101 -7.09 -3.38 -24.95
C LEU A 101 -6.12 -3.66 -26.09
N SER A 102 -6.30 -4.78 -26.80
CA SER A 102 -5.46 -5.16 -27.94
C SER A 102 -5.60 -4.22 -29.14
N GLN A 103 -6.70 -3.48 -29.25
CA GLN A 103 -6.88 -2.44 -30.27
C GLN A 103 -6.23 -1.11 -29.88
N PHE A 104 -6.21 -0.80 -28.57
CA PHE A 104 -5.70 0.47 -28.06
C PHE A 104 -4.20 0.48 -27.77
N PHE A 105 -3.61 -0.68 -27.49
CA PHE A 105 -2.21 -0.80 -27.13
C PHE A 105 -1.42 -1.61 -28.16
N GLN A 106 -0.10 -1.39 -28.19
CA GLN A 106 0.80 -2.28 -28.90
C GLN A 106 1.03 -3.53 -28.05
N VAL A 107 0.41 -4.65 -28.43
CA VAL A 107 0.60 -5.95 -27.77
C VAL A 107 1.99 -6.50 -28.07
N ILE A 108 2.76 -6.80 -27.01
CA ILE A 108 4.08 -7.45 -27.11
C ILE A 108 3.94 -8.96 -26.93
N ALA A 109 3.18 -9.35 -25.91
CA ALA A 109 2.92 -10.75 -25.59
C ALA A 109 1.52 -10.86 -24.96
N ARG A 110 0.87 -11.99 -25.23
CA ARG A 110 -0.30 -12.43 -24.49
C ARG A 110 0.10 -13.72 -23.80
N ASN A 111 -0.01 -13.74 -22.48
CA ASN A 111 0.33 -14.91 -21.69
C ASN A 111 -0.96 -15.40 -21.06
N HIS A 112 -1.35 -16.62 -21.45
CA HIS A 112 -2.32 -17.37 -20.67
C HIS A 112 -1.52 -18.40 -19.86
N PRO A 113 -1.62 -18.46 -18.52
CA PRO A 113 -0.84 -19.41 -17.72
C PRO A 113 -1.00 -20.87 -18.18
N ARG A 114 -2.20 -21.25 -18.68
CA ARG A 114 -2.46 -22.57 -19.33
C ARG A 114 -1.73 -22.83 -20.66
N GLU A 115 -1.11 -21.86 -21.32
CA GLU A 115 -0.34 -22.11 -22.57
C GLU A 115 1.09 -22.58 -22.28
N THR A 116 1.63 -22.24 -21.12
CA THR A 116 2.94 -22.73 -20.61
C THR A 116 2.82 -24.04 -19.82
N ILE A 117 1.61 -24.39 -19.41
CA ILE A 117 1.31 -25.57 -18.61
C ILE A 117 0.74 -26.63 -19.54
N THR A 118 1.32 -27.83 -19.49
CA THR A 118 0.82 -29.06 -20.11
C THR A 118 -0.71 -29.13 -20.11
N GLN A 119 -1.30 -29.68 -21.17
CA GLN A 119 -2.75 -29.92 -21.37
C GLN A 119 -3.40 -30.86 -20.33
N ASP A 120 -2.81 -30.97 -19.14
CA ASP A 120 -3.28 -31.78 -18.03
C ASP A 120 -4.46 -31.07 -17.33
N PRO A 121 -5.69 -31.59 -17.45
CA PRO A 121 -6.88 -31.03 -16.81
C PRO A 121 -6.83 -31.08 -15.28
N PHE A 122 -5.82 -31.73 -14.70
CA PHE A 122 -5.61 -31.86 -13.25
C PHE A 122 -4.64 -30.83 -12.68
N VAL A 123 -4.05 -29.95 -13.50
CA VAL A 123 -3.25 -28.85 -12.96
C VAL A 123 -4.18 -27.89 -12.22
N PRO A 124 -3.97 -27.69 -10.91
CA PRO A 124 -4.88 -26.90 -10.11
C PRO A 124 -4.73 -25.41 -10.41
N GLY A 125 -5.84 -24.69 -10.55
CA GLY A 125 -5.80 -23.22 -10.61
C GLY A 125 -6.99 -22.61 -11.33
N TYR A 126 -7.19 -21.31 -11.10
CA TYR A 126 -8.13 -20.48 -11.84
C TYR A 126 -7.42 -19.21 -12.36
N PRO A 127 -6.57 -19.36 -13.40
CA PRO A 127 -5.62 -18.33 -13.80
C PRO A 127 -6.28 -17.14 -14.47
N MET A 128 -5.62 -15.98 -14.38
CA MET A 128 -6.00 -14.74 -15.06
C MET A 128 -5.36 -14.64 -16.44
N GLU A 129 -5.89 -13.75 -17.27
CA GLU A 129 -5.31 -13.43 -18.58
C GLU A 129 -4.33 -12.27 -18.46
N HIS A 130 -3.13 -12.41 -19.03
CA HIS A 130 -2.09 -11.39 -19.00
C HIS A 130 -1.81 -10.88 -20.41
N LEU A 131 -1.77 -9.56 -20.56
CA LEU A 131 -1.45 -8.87 -21.79
C LEU A 131 -0.30 -7.89 -21.53
N VAL A 132 0.89 -8.24 -21.98
CA VAL A 132 2.07 -7.36 -21.89
C VAL A 132 2.05 -6.40 -23.07
N VAL A 133 1.94 -5.11 -22.79
CA VAL A 133 1.75 -4.08 -23.81
C VAL A 133 2.75 -2.94 -23.72
N ARG A 134 2.82 -2.15 -24.79
CA ARG A 134 3.44 -0.83 -24.86
C ARG A 134 2.45 0.21 -25.36
N MET A 135 2.71 1.47 -25.01
CA MET A 135 1.98 2.58 -25.61
C MET A 135 2.27 2.66 -27.13
N PRO A 136 1.24 2.85 -27.96
CA PRO A 136 1.40 3.09 -29.39
C PRO A 136 2.28 4.31 -29.70
N LYS A 137 3.01 4.28 -30.82
CA LYS A 137 4.00 5.32 -31.17
C LYS A 137 3.39 6.71 -31.34
N ASP A 138 2.21 6.78 -31.94
CA ASP A 138 1.42 8.01 -32.12
C ASP A 138 1.00 8.62 -30.77
N ARG A 139 0.69 7.80 -29.76
CA ARG A 139 0.39 8.27 -28.41
C ARG A 139 1.64 8.81 -27.70
N LEU A 140 2.80 8.22 -27.92
CA LEU A 140 4.07 8.67 -27.34
C LEU A 140 4.56 10.03 -27.85
N GLU A 141 3.90 10.61 -28.86
CA GLU A 141 4.14 11.99 -29.30
C GLU A 141 3.46 13.03 -28.39
N LEU A 142 2.48 12.61 -27.59
CA LEU A 142 1.78 13.46 -26.62
C LEU A 142 2.55 13.50 -25.30
N VAL A 143 2.65 14.70 -24.72
CA VAL A 143 3.48 14.98 -23.53
C VAL A 143 3.02 14.15 -22.32
N GLU A 144 1.71 13.96 -22.18
CA GLU A 144 1.14 13.15 -21.10
C GLU A 144 1.66 11.69 -21.12
N TYR A 145 1.95 11.12 -22.29
CA TYR A 145 2.38 9.71 -22.39
C TYR A 145 3.90 9.54 -22.40
N GLU A 146 4.68 10.59 -22.12
CA GLU A 146 6.14 10.52 -22.12
C GLU A 146 6.69 9.46 -21.16
N ALA A 147 6.06 9.30 -19.99
CA ALA A 147 6.40 8.30 -18.99
C ALA A 147 6.44 6.86 -19.54
N TRP A 148 5.64 6.58 -20.57
CA TRP A 148 5.46 5.23 -21.12
C TRP A 148 6.42 4.88 -22.26
N ARG A 149 7.31 5.79 -22.65
CA ARG A 149 8.16 5.63 -23.83
C ARG A 149 9.04 4.37 -23.78
N LYS A 150 9.50 3.99 -22.58
CA LYS A 150 10.43 2.87 -22.38
C LYS A 150 9.76 1.64 -21.76
N PHE A 151 8.71 1.85 -20.97
CA PHE A 151 8.16 0.82 -20.10
C PHE A 151 7.13 -0.07 -20.80
N LYS A 152 7.09 -1.33 -20.36
CA LYS A 152 6.01 -2.27 -20.66
C LYS A 152 5.01 -2.24 -19.50
N ILE A 153 3.76 -2.48 -19.83
CA ILE A 153 2.67 -2.57 -18.85
C ILE A 153 2.13 -4.00 -18.91
N ASP A 154 2.06 -4.69 -17.78
CA ASP A 154 1.39 -5.99 -17.66
C ASP A 154 -0.08 -5.76 -17.29
N LEU A 155 -0.96 -5.88 -18.28
CA LEU A 155 -2.40 -5.76 -18.09
C LEU A 155 -2.97 -7.13 -17.74
N GLN A 156 -3.45 -7.29 -16.50
CA GLN A 156 -4.07 -8.50 -16.00
C GLN A 156 -5.59 -8.31 -16.02
N VAL A 157 -6.32 -9.15 -16.76
CA VAL A 157 -7.79 -9.07 -16.84
C VAL A 157 -8.38 -10.31 -16.20
N CYS A 158 -9.28 -10.11 -15.25
CA CYS A 158 -9.86 -11.19 -14.48
C CYS A 158 -11.31 -10.91 -14.05
N SER A 159 -12.03 -11.95 -13.67
CA SER A 159 -13.31 -11.84 -12.96
C SER A 159 -13.09 -11.61 -11.46
N LEU A 160 -14.18 -11.34 -10.73
CA LEU A 160 -14.14 -11.28 -9.28
C LEU A 160 -13.72 -12.61 -8.64
N ALA A 161 -14.16 -13.76 -9.18
CA ALA A 161 -13.79 -15.06 -8.62
C ALA A 161 -12.31 -15.41 -8.90
N GLN A 162 -11.78 -15.08 -10.07
CA GLN A 162 -10.35 -15.18 -10.37
C GLN A 162 -9.51 -14.26 -9.48
N TYR A 163 -10.00 -13.05 -9.21
CA TYR A 163 -9.35 -12.11 -8.30
C TYR A 163 -9.26 -12.68 -6.86
N VAL A 164 -10.34 -13.28 -6.37
CA VAL A 164 -10.37 -13.98 -5.07
C VAL A 164 -9.39 -15.15 -5.08
N TRP A 165 -9.39 -15.95 -6.14
CA TRP A 165 -8.45 -17.08 -6.29
C TRP A 165 -7.01 -16.61 -6.16
N MET A 166 -6.59 -15.60 -6.92
CA MET A 166 -5.22 -15.08 -6.87
C MET A 166 -4.84 -14.57 -5.46
N HIS A 167 -5.76 -13.93 -4.75
CA HIS A 167 -5.50 -13.49 -3.36
C HIS A 167 -5.24 -14.68 -2.44
N LEU A 168 -6.01 -15.76 -2.60
CA LEU A 168 -5.81 -16.99 -1.86
C LEU A 168 -4.47 -17.64 -2.19
N GLU A 169 -4.11 -17.77 -3.48
CA GLU A 169 -2.82 -18.36 -3.89
C GLU A 169 -1.64 -17.59 -3.27
N HIS A 170 -1.69 -16.26 -3.34
CA HIS A 170 -0.63 -15.42 -2.80
C HIS A 170 -0.50 -15.54 -1.27
N GLN A 171 -1.61 -15.63 -0.54
CA GLN A 171 -1.58 -15.83 0.91
C GLN A 171 -1.13 -17.22 1.32
N ILE A 172 -1.49 -18.24 0.54
CA ILE A 172 -1.08 -19.62 0.78
C ILE A 172 0.43 -19.78 0.57
N GLY A 173 1.04 -18.98 -0.31
CA GLY A 173 2.50 -18.87 -0.44
C GLY A 173 3.19 -20.10 -1.04
N TYR A 174 2.41 -21.05 -1.54
CA TYR A 174 2.91 -22.21 -2.28
C TYR A 174 2.81 -21.92 -3.78
N SER A 175 3.92 -22.09 -4.51
CA SER A 175 3.86 -22.22 -5.96
C SER A 175 3.26 -23.58 -6.34
N GLU A 176 2.68 -23.69 -7.53
CA GLU A 176 2.15 -24.96 -8.06
C GLU A 176 3.16 -26.11 -7.93
N GLU A 177 4.45 -25.82 -8.14
CA GLU A 177 5.56 -26.78 -8.04
C GLU A 177 5.83 -27.30 -6.62
N ASN A 178 5.48 -26.52 -5.59
CA ASN A 178 5.75 -26.83 -4.19
C ASN A 178 4.50 -27.21 -3.39
N PHE A 179 3.34 -27.30 -4.05
CA PHE A 179 2.08 -27.59 -3.38
C PHE A 179 2.00 -29.07 -2.94
N PRO A 180 1.66 -29.38 -1.67
CA PRO A 180 1.59 -30.77 -1.20
C PRO A 180 0.59 -31.61 -1.99
N LYS A 181 1.04 -32.75 -2.54
CA LYS A 181 0.25 -33.64 -3.40
C LYS A 181 -1.05 -34.11 -2.74
N GLU A 182 -1.04 -34.30 -1.42
CA GLU A 182 -2.19 -34.73 -0.64
C GLU A 182 -3.29 -33.65 -0.55
N LYS A 183 -2.92 -32.38 -0.74
CA LYS A 183 -3.82 -31.23 -0.70
C LYS A 183 -4.27 -30.79 -2.09
N THR A 184 -3.56 -31.20 -3.15
CA THR A 184 -3.85 -30.84 -4.55
C THR A 184 -5.32 -31.00 -4.90
N ARG A 185 -5.96 -32.10 -4.48
CA ARG A 185 -7.39 -32.32 -4.74
C ARG A 185 -8.29 -31.23 -4.15
N ALA A 186 -8.07 -30.84 -2.89
CA ALA A 186 -8.88 -29.81 -2.23
C ALA A 186 -8.66 -28.44 -2.89
N TYR A 187 -7.43 -28.18 -3.31
CA TYR A 187 -7.06 -26.95 -4.01
C TYR A 187 -7.71 -26.88 -5.40
N SER A 188 -7.66 -27.95 -6.20
CA SER A 188 -8.39 -28.05 -7.47
C SER A 188 -9.91 -27.91 -7.30
N GLN A 189 -10.46 -28.46 -6.20
CA GLN A 189 -11.89 -28.30 -5.90
C GLN A 189 -12.28 -26.84 -5.63
N LEU A 190 -11.45 -26.07 -4.93
CA LEU A 190 -11.70 -24.66 -4.70
C LEU A 190 -11.65 -23.85 -6.00
N ALA A 191 -10.65 -24.10 -6.85
CA ALA A 191 -10.56 -23.49 -8.17
C ALA A 191 -11.83 -23.79 -9.00
N TYR A 192 -12.26 -25.06 -9.01
CA TYR A 192 -13.49 -25.47 -9.71
C TYR A 192 -14.75 -24.79 -9.15
N ILE A 193 -14.86 -24.61 -7.83
CA ILE A 193 -16.01 -23.91 -7.22
C ILE A 193 -16.04 -22.45 -7.69
N LEU A 194 -14.91 -21.77 -7.74
CA LEU A 194 -14.82 -20.39 -8.20
C LEU A 194 -15.13 -20.27 -9.70
N GLU A 195 -14.62 -21.18 -10.52
CA GLU A 195 -14.94 -21.25 -11.95
C GLU A 195 -16.45 -21.55 -12.16
N SER A 196 -17.02 -22.47 -11.39
CA SER A 196 -18.45 -22.76 -11.43
C SER A 196 -19.29 -21.57 -10.97
N PHE A 197 -18.82 -20.81 -9.99
CA PHE A 197 -19.50 -19.60 -9.51
C PHE A 197 -19.59 -18.56 -10.63
N ASP A 198 -18.50 -18.28 -11.33
CA ASP A 198 -18.51 -17.35 -12.47
C ASP A 198 -19.46 -17.81 -13.58
N ASN A 199 -19.46 -19.12 -13.90
CA ASN A 199 -20.36 -19.69 -14.90
C ASN A 199 -21.85 -19.50 -14.52
N GLU A 200 -22.21 -19.74 -13.26
CA GLU A 200 -23.59 -19.54 -12.79
C GLU A 200 -23.97 -18.05 -12.73
N LEU A 201 -23.02 -17.19 -12.38
CA LEU A 201 -23.23 -15.75 -12.36
C LEU A 201 -23.48 -15.19 -13.78
N ASP A 202 -22.72 -15.67 -14.76
CA ASP A 202 -22.92 -15.34 -16.18
C ASP A 202 -24.30 -15.81 -16.68
N LYS A 203 -24.70 -17.05 -16.35
CA LYS A 203 -26.06 -17.56 -16.70
C LYS A 203 -27.16 -16.73 -16.06
N LEU A 204 -27.00 -16.35 -14.79
CA LEU A 204 -27.98 -15.54 -14.07
C LEU A 204 -28.14 -14.17 -14.73
N ARG A 205 -27.03 -13.53 -15.12
CA ARG A 205 -27.06 -12.27 -15.87
C ARG A 205 -27.80 -12.43 -17.19
N ASP A 206 -27.51 -13.47 -17.96
CA ASP A 206 -28.12 -13.69 -19.28
C ASP A 206 -29.63 -14.02 -19.16
N PHE A 207 -30.03 -14.69 -18.07
CA PHE A 207 -31.44 -14.96 -17.76
C PHE A 207 -32.21 -13.68 -17.40
N LEU A 208 -31.59 -12.77 -16.66
CA LEU A 208 -32.21 -11.51 -16.27
C LEU A 208 -32.20 -10.55 -17.46
N SER A 209 -33.38 -10.22 -18.01
CA SER A 209 -33.46 -9.34 -19.20
C SER A 209 -32.69 -8.01 -18.98
N PRO A 210 -32.14 -7.38 -20.05
CA PRO A 210 -31.40 -6.11 -19.95
C PRO A 210 -32.19 -4.95 -19.28
N SER A 211 -33.49 -5.12 -19.13
CA SER A 211 -34.45 -4.19 -18.51
C SER A 211 -34.58 -4.35 -16.99
N VAL A 212 -34.23 -5.51 -16.45
CA VAL A 212 -34.34 -5.84 -15.00
C VAL A 212 -32.98 -5.73 -14.33
N TRP A 213 -31.89 -5.94 -15.07
CA TRP A 213 -30.56 -5.69 -14.59
C TRP A 213 -30.32 -4.18 -14.47
N PRO A 214 -29.84 -3.66 -13.33
CA PRO A 214 -29.66 -2.22 -13.19
C PRO A 214 -28.66 -1.73 -14.24
N LYS A 215 -29.16 -0.98 -15.24
CA LYS A 215 -28.37 0.00 -16.00
C LYS A 215 -28.02 1.19 -15.10
N LYS A 216 -27.56 0.92 -13.88
CA LYS A 216 -26.93 1.97 -13.11
C LYS A 216 -25.61 2.20 -13.81
N GLU A 217 -25.57 3.29 -14.57
CA GLU A 217 -24.40 4.17 -14.55
C GLU A 217 -23.77 4.01 -13.16
N THR A 218 -22.50 3.64 -13.12
CA THR A 218 -21.71 3.99 -11.96
C THR A 218 -21.78 5.52 -11.92
N GLU A 219 -22.82 6.07 -11.28
CA GLU A 219 -22.67 7.23 -10.44
C GLU A 219 -21.32 7.00 -9.77
N ILE A 220 -20.42 7.95 -9.94
CA ILE A 220 -19.17 7.96 -9.19
C ILE A 220 -19.61 8.16 -7.74
N GLN A 221 -19.99 7.07 -7.09
CA GLN A 221 -19.88 6.94 -5.67
C GLN A 221 -18.38 6.88 -5.45
N TYR A 222 -17.83 7.99 -4.95
CA TYR A 222 -16.68 7.88 -4.08
C TYR A 222 -17.09 6.91 -2.97
N HIS A 223 -16.75 5.63 -3.11
CA HIS A 223 -16.80 4.73 -1.98
C HIS A 223 -15.77 5.25 -0.98
N GLN A 224 -16.26 5.95 0.04
CA GLN A 224 -15.74 5.66 1.37
C GLN A 224 -15.98 4.17 1.61
N PRO A 225 -14.98 3.41 2.10
CA PRO A 225 -15.17 1.98 2.33
C PRO A 225 -16.34 1.78 3.31
N ASP A 226 -17.29 0.92 2.93
CA ASP A 226 -18.46 0.58 3.73
C ASP A 226 -18.04 0.07 5.12
N THR A 227 -18.42 0.80 6.16
CA THR A 227 -18.58 0.28 7.51
C THR A 227 -19.86 -0.55 7.55
N ASN A 228 -19.77 -1.88 7.44
CA ASN A 228 -20.84 -2.76 7.91
C ASN A 228 -20.50 -3.28 9.32
N PRO A 229 -21.27 -2.91 10.37
CA PRO A 229 -21.03 -3.31 11.76
C PRO A 229 -21.26 -4.80 12.08
N ASP A 230 -21.78 -5.62 11.17
CA ASP A 230 -22.28 -6.96 11.51
C ASP A 230 -21.41 -8.15 11.06
N ALA A 231 -20.18 -7.93 10.59
CA ALA A 231 -19.25 -9.01 10.24
C ALA A 231 -18.45 -9.59 11.43
N GLU A 232 -18.69 -9.13 12.67
CA GLU A 232 -17.95 -9.61 13.86
C GLU A 232 -18.52 -10.91 14.48
N LYS A 233 -19.55 -11.54 13.89
CA LYS A 233 -20.21 -12.71 14.49
C LYS A 233 -20.28 -13.95 13.60
N SER A 234 -19.21 -14.36 12.93
CA SER A 234 -19.06 -15.76 12.52
C SER A 234 -17.64 -16.15 12.10
N ALA A 235 -16.79 -16.42 13.09
CA ALA A 235 -15.70 -17.42 13.09
C ALA A 235 -14.79 -17.08 14.29
N GLY A 236 -14.90 -17.71 15.45
CA GLY A 236 -14.72 -19.15 15.57
C GLY A 236 -13.24 -19.56 15.65
N VAL A 237 -12.31 -18.69 16.10
CA VAL A 237 -10.96 -19.13 16.50
C VAL A 237 -10.90 -19.21 18.03
N LYS A 238 -11.34 -20.36 18.55
CA LYS A 238 -10.97 -20.81 19.90
C LYS A 238 -9.60 -21.49 19.82
N ASN A 239 -8.74 -21.11 20.76
CA ASN A 239 -7.61 -21.88 21.31
C ASN A 239 -6.41 -22.19 20.41
N VAL A 240 -5.43 -21.28 20.40
CA VAL A 240 -4.03 -21.60 20.77
C VAL A 240 -3.51 -20.45 21.64
N ARG A 241 -3.96 -20.39 22.89
CA ARG A 241 -3.46 -19.45 23.90
C ARG A 241 -3.41 -20.18 25.24
N LYS A 242 -2.45 -21.10 25.36
CA LYS A 242 -1.96 -21.70 26.60
C LYS A 242 -0.78 -22.60 26.25
N GLN A 243 0.42 -22.02 26.36
CA GLN A 243 1.75 -22.64 26.49
C GLN A 243 2.78 -21.78 25.73
N THR A 244 3.09 -20.61 26.28
CA THR A 244 4.39 -19.91 26.21
C THR A 244 4.28 -18.60 27.01
N GLU A 245 3.82 -18.69 28.27
CA GLU A 245 3.90 -17.58 29.24
C GLU A 245 4.87 -17.90 30.39
N GLU A 246 5.60 -19.01 30.33
CA GLU A 246 6.56 -19.42 31.38
C GLU A 246 7.85 -19.92 30.75
N ALA A 247 8.62 -18.99 30.16
CA ALA A 247 10.08 -19.05 30.04
C ALA A 247 10.55 -17.75 29.39
N MET A 248 11.66 -17.21 29.88
CA MET A 248 12.40 -16.03 29.40
C MET A 248 12.07 -14.70 30.11
N ASP A 249 12.30 -14.71 31.42
CA ASP A 249 13.13 -13.67 32.04
C ASP A 249 14.57 -13.79 31.53
N GLU A 250 15.28 -12.65 31.49
CA GLU A 250 16.72 -12.48 31.29
C GLU A 250 17.31 -12.97 29.95
N ASN A 251 17.30 -12.09 28.95
CA ASN A 251 18.47 -11.86 28.11
C ASN A 251 18.43 -10.45 27.51
N ASP A 252 19.00 -9.51 28.27
CA ASP A 252 19.52 -8.23 27.79
C ASP A 252 20.71 -8.51 26.86
N ASN A 253 20.45 -8.78 25.59
CA ASN A 253 21.47 -8.63 24.55
C ASN A 253 20.82 -8.55 23.17
N ASP A 254 20.54 -7.34 22.71
CA ASP A 254 20.52 -7.03 21.28
C ASP A 254 21.41 -5.82 21.05
N GLY A 255 22.30 -5.95 20.07
CA GLY A 255 23.36 -5.00 19.75
C GLY A 255 22.83 -3.64 19.29
N PRO A 256 23.72 -2.70 18.93
CA PRO A 256 23.31 -1.34 18.59
C PRO A 256 22.41 -1.36 17.35
N ASP A 257 21.11 -1.11 17.54
CA ASP A 257 20.15 -0.84 16.47
C ASP A 257 20.73 0.21 15.54
N LYS A 258 20.98 -0.17 14.29
CA LYS A 258 21.39 0.76 13.24
C LYS A 258 20.21 1.72 13.00
N PRO A 259 20.40 3.04 13.04
CA PRO A 259 19.33 3.97 12.73
C PRO A 259 18.83 3.75 11.30
N SER A 260 17.51 3.62 11.12
CA SER A 260 16.87 3.64 9.80
C SER A 260 17.28 4.92 9.05
N PRO A 261 17.50 4.88 7.73
CA PRO A 261 17.89 6.05 6.95
C PRO A 261 16.90 7.20 7.19
N GLY A 262 17.39 8.31 7.74
CA GLY A 262 16.57 9.45 8.11
C GLY A 262 15.88 10.05 6.88
N ILE A 263 14.59 10.34 7.01
CA ILE A 263 13.87 11.15 6.02
C ILE A 263 14.44 12.56 6.11
N ILE A 264 15.04 13.06 5.02
CA ILE A 264 15.40 14.48 4.93
C ILE A 264 14.12 15.25 4.66
N PHE A 265 13.69 16.03 5.64
CA PHE A 265 12.48 16.84 5.56
C PHE A 265 12.80 18.15 4.81
N ASP A 266 12.42 18.22 3.53
CA ASP A 266 12.55 19.46 2.75
C ASP A 266 11.41 20.43 3.07
N ILE A 267 11.73 21.43 3.88
CA ILE A 267 10.87 22.57 4.24
C ILE A 267 11.28 23.87 3.57
N GLU A 268 12.15 23.82 2.56
CA GLU A 268 12.57 25.05 1.90
C GLU A 268 11.34 25.80 1.35
N GLY A 269 11.22 27.06 1.76
CA GLY A 269 10.12 27.95 1.36
C GLY A 269 8.83 27.87 2.18
N LEU A 270 8.71 26.98 3.17
CA LEU A 270 7.50 26.88 4.00
C LEU A 270 7.38 28.05 4.98
N LYS A 271 6.27 28.80 4.94
CA LYS A 271 5.97 29.88 5.89
C LYS A 271 4.85 29.42 6.81
N LEU A 272 5.09 29.49 8.13
CA LEU A 272 4.07 29.24 9.15
C LEU A 272 2.93 30.25 8.99
N THR A 273 1.69 29.77 9.01
CA THR A 273 0.51 30.63 8.90
C THR A 273 0.28 31.42 10.19
N LYS A 274 0.68 30.86 11.35
CA LYS A 274 0.56 31.46 12.70
C LYS A 274 -0.86 31.97 12.98
N GLU A 275 -1.86 31.19 12.63
CA GLU A 275 -3.26 31.54 12.86
C GLU A 275 -3.57 31.65 14.36
N LEU A 276 -3.86 32.88 14.79
CA LEU A 276 -4.27 33.21 16.16
C LEU A 276 -5.76 32.89 16.35
N GLN A 277 -6.09 31.60 16.31
CA GLN A 277 -7.43 31.07 16.57
C GLN A 277 -7.37 30.08 17.74
N ASP A 278 -8.37 30.15 18.62
CA ASP A 278 -8.49 29.20 19.73
C ASP A 278 -8.69 27.77 19.23
N LEU A 279 -8.16 26.82 20.00
CA LEU A 279 -8.27 25.42 19.69
C LEU A 279 -9.65 24.87 20.09
N THR A 280 -10.46 24.62 19.08
CA THR A 280 -11.78 23.98 19.16
C THR A 280 -11.78 22.78 18.23
N LEU A 281 -12.72 21.85 18.39
CA LEU A 281 -12.81 20.68 17.51
C LEU A 281 -12.85 21.08 16.02
N LYS A 282 -13.61 22.14 15.69
CA LYS A 282 -13.75 22.66 14.32
C LYS A 282 -12.47 23.32 13.80
N SER A 283 -11.77 24.09 14.63
CA SER A 283 -10.50 24.72 14.22
C SER A 283 -9.37 23.68 14.11
N LEU A 284 -9.37 22.64 14.94
CA LEU A 284 -8.46 21.50 14.81
C LEU A 284 -8.71 20.70 13.53
N GLU A 285 -9.96 20.35 13.23
CA GLU A 285 -10.34 19.67 11.98
C GLU A 285 -9.86 20.44 10.75
N ARG A 286 -10.15 21.75 10.72
CA ARG A 286 -9.71 22.63 9.64
C ARG A 286 -8.18 22.69 9.55
N PHE A 287 -7.50 22.80 10.69
CA PHE A 287 -6.05 22.82 10.73
C PHE A 287 -5.44 21.52 10.17
N ILE A 288 -6.01 20.35 10.49
CA ILE A 288 -5.57 19.06 9.94
C ILE A 288 -5.76 18.99 8.42
N LEU A 289 -6.87 19.52 7.91
CA LEU A 289 -7.23 19.42 6.49
C LEU A 289 -6.54 20.44 5.60
N ASP A 290 -6.33 21.65 6.11
CA ASP A 290 -5.92 22.81 5.30
C ASP A 290 -4.46 23.22 5.53
N ASN A 291 -3.87 22.95 6.71
CA ASN A 291 -2.53 23.43 7.03
C ASN A 291 -1.44 22.72 6.19
N GLU A 292 -0.60 23.52 5.55
CA GLU A 292 0.41 23.03 4.63
C GLU A 292 1.49 22.18 5.32
N LEU A 293 1.91 22.53 6.53
CA LEU A 293 2.89 21.77 7.31
C LEU A 293 2.36 20.37 7.64
N VAL A 294 1.13 20.30 8.16
CA VAL A 294 0.48 19.02 8.51
C VAL A 294 0.33 18.13 7.27
N ARG A 295 -0.20 18.70 6.17
CA ARG A 295 -0.39 17.97 4.91
C ARG A 295 0.90 17.45 4.31
N ARG A 296 1.98 18.25 4.35
CA ARG A 296 3.29 17.81 3.84
C ARG A 296 3.87 16.71 4.70
N MET A 297 3.85 16.85 6.03
CA MET A 297 4.37 15.83 6.94
C MET A 297 3.61 14.50 6.84
N ASP A 298 2.28 14.55 6.90
CA ASP A 298 1.45 13.35 6.74
C ASP A 298 1.63 12.75 5.34
N GLY A 299 1.70 13.58 4.30
CA GLY A 299 1.94 13.15 2.93
C GLY A 299 3.29 12.45 2.76
N MET A 300 4.32 12.88 3.49
CA MET A 300 5.63 12.24 3.48
C MET A 300 5.63 10.90 4.20
N LEU A 301 4.92 10.77 5.33
CA LEU A 301 4.73 9.47 5.98
C LEU A 301 3.96 8.52 5.06
N ALA A 302 2.86 9.01 4.48
CA ALA A 302 2.06 8.25 3.52
C ALA A 302 2.89 7.78 2.31
N ALA A 303 3.72 8.67 1.75
CA ALA A 303 4.62 8.34 0.64
C ALA A 303 5.69 7.32 1.02
N ARG A 304 6.26 7.38 2.24
CA ARG A 304 7.27 6.42 2.71
C ARG A 304 6.71 5.01 2.79
N TYR A 305 5.48 4.86 3.27
CA TYR A 305 4.84 3.57 3.52
C TYR A 305 3.91 3.11 2.39
N ASP A 306 3.93 3.81 1.24
CA ASP A 306 3.07 3.54 0.09
C ASP A 306 1.59 3.39 0.48
N THR A 307 1.11 4.29 1.34
CA THR A 307 -0.20 4.22 1.97
C THR A 307 -0.99 5.49 1.73
N ARG A 308 -2.31 5.42 1.86
CA ARG A 308 -3.21 6.56 1.60
C ARG A 308 -3.50 7.33 2.88
N LEU A 309 -3.64 8.66 2.74
CA LEU A 309 -4.15 9.50 3.81
C LEU A 309 -5.67 9.38 3.93
N MET A 310 -6.13 8.92 5.09
CA MET A 310 -7.55 8.79 5.43
C MET A 310 -7.95 9.87 6.43
N TYR A 311 -9.09 10.51 6.21
CA TYR A 311 -9.69 11.37 7.22
C TYR A 311 -10.70 10.57 8.04
N SER A 312 -10.69 10.73 9.36
CA SER A 312 -11.69 10.16 10.25
C SER A 312 -12.05 11.14 11.36
N GLN A 313 -13.34 11.44 11.50
CA GLN A 313 -13.83 12.31 12.57
C GLN A 313 -13.46 11.75 13.96
N ALA A 314 -13.53 10.42 14.13
CA ALA A 314 -13.17 9.77 15.39
C ALA A 314 -11.69 9.95 15.74
N ALA A 315 -10.80 10.05 14.74
CA ALA A 315 -9.38 10.32 14.97
C ALA A 315 -9.14 11.78 15.43
N VAL A 316 -9.90 12.72 14.87
CA VAL A 316 -9.88 14.13 15.28
C VAL A 316 -10.43 14.30 16.70
N ASP A 317 -11.53 13.64 17.03
CA ASP A 317 -12.13 13.70 18.37
C ASP A 317 -11.16 13.18 19.44
N LYS A 318 -10.49 12.04 19.18
CA LYS A 318 -9.45 11.50 20.06
C LYS A 318 -8.24 12.41 20.20
N LEU A 319 -7.80 13.03 19.10
CA LEU A 319 -6.69 13.99 19.14
C LEU A 319 -7.09 15.24 19.94
N PHE A 320 -8.32 15.72 19.80
CA PHE A 320 -8.84 16.86 20.58
C PHE A 320 -8.92 16.53 22.07
N GLU A 321 -9.34 15.32 22.44
CA GLU A 321 -9.28 14.83 23.82
C GLU A 321 -7.84 14.82 24.34
N ALA A 322 -6.89 14.32 23.56
CA ALA A 322 -5.46 14.30 23.91
C ALA A 322 -4.91 15.70 24.22
N LEU A 323 -5.33 16.70 23.43
CA LEU A 323 -4.90 18.08 23.57
C LEU A 323 -5.36 18.71 24.88
N SER A 324 -6.42 18.18 25.50
CA SER A 324 -6.85 18.60 26.84
C SER A 324 -5.79 18.30 27.92
N HIS A 325 -4.85 17.39 27.65
CA HIS A 325 -3.73 17.05 28.54
C HIS A 325 -2.45 17.86 28.25
N THR A 326 -2.46 18.71 27.22
CA THR A 326 -1.37 19.59 26.85
C THR A 326 -1.79 21.06 26.98
N PRO A 327 -1.85 21.62 28.21
CA PRO A 327 -2.34 22.98 28.46
C PRO A 327 -1.50 24.10 27.83
N GLU A 328 -0.34 23.76 27.26
CA GLU A 328 0.56 24.66 26.52
C GLU A 328 0.09 24.89 25.08
N LEU A 329 -0.81 24.05 24.55
CA LEU A 329 -1.34 24.11 23.18
C LEU A 329 -2.77 24.62 23.20
N LYS A 330 -2.95 25.95 23.30
CA LYS A 330 -4.29 26.56 23.41
C LYS A 330 -4.79 27.15 22.10
N GLN A 331 -3.88 27.48 21.19
CA GLN A 331 -4.18 28.06 19.89
C GLN A 331 -3.64 27.19 18.77
N VAL A 332 -4.22 27.37 17.58
CA VAL A 332 -3.76 26.72 16.35
C VAL A 332 -2.29 27.08 16.05
N ALA A 333 -1.89 28.33 16.31
CA ALA A 333 -0.50 28.77 16.18
C ALA A 333 0.48 28.00 17.09
N ASP A 334 0.05 27.56 18.28
CA ASP A 334 0.91 26.79 19.20
C ASP A 334 1.19 25.40 18.63
N LEU A 335 0.18 24.78 18.00
CA LEU A 335 0.31 23.49 17.32
C LEU A 335 1.25 23.59 16.13
N GLU A 336 1.06 24.59 15.28
CA GLU A 336 1.88 24.79 14.09
C GLU A 336 3.35 25.05 14.44
N THR A 337 3.58 25.91 15.44
CA THR A 337 4.93 26.22 15.93
C THR A 337 5.59 25.00 16.54
N SER A 338 4.89 24.27 17.42
CA SER A 338 5.42 23.07 18.06
C SER A 338 5.70 21.94 17.07
N LEU A 339 4.82 21.74 16.08
CA LEU A 339 5.01 20.77 15.01
C LEU A 339 6.24 21.12 14.19
N PHE A 340 6.42 22.39 13.85
CA PHE A 340 7.58 22.86 13.07
C PHE A 340 8.88 22.68 13.84
N GLU A 341 8.92 23.04 15.13
CA GLU A 341 10.12 22.90 15.97
C GLU A 341 10.49 21.43 16.20
N MET A 342 9.51 20.56 16.44
CA MET A 342 9.72 19.14 16.75
C MET A 342 9.62 18.22 15.53
N ARG A 343 9.54 18.76 14.31
CA ARG A 343 9.28 17.99 13.08
C ARG A 343 10.19 16.78 12.88
N ASP A 344 11.49 16.94 13.16
CA ASP A 344 12.47 15.85 13.01
C ASP A 344 12.22 14.75 14.04
N ASN A 345 11.88 15.11 15.28
CA ASN A 345 11.52 14.15 16.32
C ASN A 345 10.21 13.42 15.98
N VAL A 346 9.21 14.14 15.47
CA VAL A 346 7.92 13.58 15.04
C VAL A 346 8.12 12.58 13.91
N ILE A 347 8.90 12.94 12.88
CA ILE A 347 9.16 12.05 11.75
C ILE A 347 10.00 10.84 12.18
N ASN A 348 11.06 11.02 12.97
CA ASN A 348 11.86 9.89 13.43
C ASN A 348 11.09 8.95 14.36
N ALA A 349 10.22 9.51 15.23
CA ALA A 349 9.33 8.70 16.05
C ALA A 349 8.32 7.94 15.18
N ALA A 350 7.74 8.58 14.17
CA ALA A 350 6.90 7.90 13.20
C ALA A 350 7.67 6.75 12.53
N VAL A 351 8.84 7.02 11.95
CA VAL A 351 9.64 6.01 11.28
C VAL A 351 9.92 4.82 12.19
N ASP A 352 10.33 5.06 13.44
CA ASP A 352 10.58 3.98 14.38
C ASP A 352 9.30 3.21 14.77
N LEU A 353 8.14 3.87 14.84
CA LEU A 353 6.84 3.24 15.14
C LEU A 353 6.37 2.35 14.00
N TYR A 354 6.43 2.87 12.77
CA TYR A 354 5.94 2.19 11.57
C TYR A 354 6.93 1.12 11.07
N ASP A 355 8.25 1.31 11.23
CA ASP A 355 9.27 0.32 10.80
C ASP A 355 9.42 -0.84 11.81
N ASN A 356 9.31 -0.58 13.13
CA ASN A 356 9.54 -1.59 14.18
C ASN A 356 8.24 -2.19 14.76
N GLY A 357 7.08 -1.75 14.27
CA GLY A 357 5.77 -2.28 14.66
C GLY A 357 5.43 -3.57 13.91
N ASN A 358 6.13 -4.67 14.17
CA ASN A 358 5.82 -6.04 13.71
C ASN A 358 4.93 -6.16 12.45
N GLY A 359 5.51 -5.92 11.27
CA GLY A 359 5.07 -6.53 10.00
C GLY A 359 3.60 -6.35 9.59
N GLY A 360 2.91 -5.30 10.05
CA GLY A 360 1.59 -4.94 9.53
C GLY A 360 1.73 -4.06 8.29
N THR A 361 1.06 -4.42 7.20
CA THR A 361 0.83 -3.48 6.10
C THR A 361 -0.06 -2.35 6.62
N HIS A 362 0.44 -1.12 6.65
CA HIS A 362 -0.37 0.04 7.01
C HIS A 362 -1.31 0.39 5.85
N GLU A 363 -2.54 -0.13 5.88
CA GLU A 363 -3.53 0.11 4.82
C GLU A 363 -3.81 1.61 4.59
N THR A 364 -3.74 2.40 5.67
CA THR A 364 -3.93 3.86 5.64
C THR A 364 -3.16 4.56 6.76
N ILE A 365 -2.79 5.83 6.54
CA ILE A 365 -2.34 6.75 7.60
C ILE A 365 -3.44 7.80 7.82
N GLN A 366 -3.79 8.08 9.07
CA GLN A 366 -4.80 9.09 9.37
C GLN A 366 -4.25 10.50 9.11
N LYS A 367 -5.05 11.38 8.52
CA LYS A 367 -4.74 12.80 8.47
C LYS A 367 -4.68 13.32 9.91
N GLY A 368 -3.64 14.08 10.22
CA GLY A 368 -3.32 14.54 11.57
C GLY A 368 -2.45 13.57 12.36
N SER A 369 -1.98 12.43 11.80
CA SER A 369 -1.13 11.47 12.53
C SER A 369 0.13 12.12 13.09
N VAL A 370 0.72 13.07 12.34
CA VAL A 370 1.89 13.84 12.80
C VAL A 370 1.59 14.68 14.05
N LEU A 371 0.37 15.20 14.19
CA LEU A 371 -0.06 15.92 15.40
C LEU A 371 -0.30 14.96 16.57
N CYS A 372 -0.81 13.76 16.30
CA CYS A 372 -0.96 12.73 17.34
C CYS A 372 0.41 12.31 17.89
N ILE A 373 1.39 12.12 17.01
CA ILE A 373 2.77 11.80 17.39
C ILE A 373 3.38 12.97 18.17
N LEU A 374 3.18 14.22 17.71
CA LEU A 374 3.62 15.42 18.42
C LEU A 374 3.06 15.47 19.85
N VAL A 375 1.74 15.33 20.02
CA VAL A 375 1.09 15.36 21.34
C VAL A 375 1.62 14.23 22.23
N THR A 376 1.81 13.04 21.66
CA THR A 376 2.38 11.90 22.38
C THR A 376 3.81 12.16 22.84
N LEU A 377 4.65 12.79 22.01
CA LEU A 377 6.02 13.19 22.37
C LEU A 377 6.04 14.25 23.47
N LEU A 378 5.12 15.22 23.41
CA LEU A 378 4.97 16.25 24.45
C LEU A 378 4.50 15.64 25.78
N MET A 379 3.60 14.66 25.74
CA MET A 379 3.19 13.89 26.93
C MET A 379 4.35 13.07 27.50
N ALA A 380 5.13 12.42 26.64
CA ALA A 380 6.31 11.65 27.04
C ALA A 380 7.37 12.54 27.73
N ARG A 381 7.59 13.76 27.23
CA ARG A 381 8.49 14.74 27.84
C ARG A 381 8.08 15.13 29.27
N LYS A 382 6.79 15.05 29.61
CA LYS A 382 6.27 15.31 30.97
C LYS A 382 6.50 14.15 31.94
N GLY A 383 6.94 12.98 31.45
CA GLY A 383 7.37 11.85 32.28
C GLY A 383 6.26 11.00 32.90
N ASP A 384 4.98 11.26 32.61
CA ASP A 384 3.85 10.48 33.13
C ASP A 384 3.61 9.21 32.28
N LYS A 385 4.38 8.16 32.61
CA LYS A 385 4.37 6.87 31.89
C LYS A 385 3.02 6.15 31.93
N VAL A 386 2.20 6.39 32.97
CA VAL A 386 0.90 5.71 33.12
C VAL A 386 -0.08 6.31 32.13
N ARG A 387 -0.18 7.65 32.08
CA ARG A 387 -1.05 8.34 31.12
C ARG A 387 -0.60 8.14 29.68
N LEU A 388 0.71 8.18 29.44
CA LEU A 388 1.28 7.90 28.11
C LEU A 388 0.88 6.49 27.62
N ARG A 389 0.91 5.48 28.50
CA ARG A 389 0.50 4.12 28.14
C ARG A 389 -0.99 4.05 27.80
N SER A 390 -1.85 4.60 28.64
CA SER A 390 -3.30 4.64 28.38
C SER A 390 -3.63 5.37 27.07
N PHE A 391 -2.90 6.43 26.76
CA PHE A 391 -3.07 7.18 25.51
C PHE A 391 -2.65 6.38 24.27
N ILE A 392 -1.48 5.74 24.32
CA ILE A 392 -0.99 4.88 23.23
C ILE A 392 -1.95 3.71 22.96
N GLU A 393 -2.48 3.10 24.02
CA GLU A 393 -3.48 2.01 23.93
C GLU A 393 -4.78 2.47 23.24
N ALA A 394 -5.25 3.68 23.56
CA ALA A 394 -6.48 4.23 23.00
C ALA A 394 -6.37 4.66 21.51
N TYR A 395 -5.17 5.03 21.06
CA TYR A 395 -4.98 5.62 19.73
C TYR A 395 -4.63 4.60 18.63
N SER A 396 -4.13 3.40 18.98
CA SER A 396 -3.84 2.27 18.07
C SER A 396 -3.58 2.71 16.62
N PHE A 397 -2.38 3.24 16.36
CA PHE A 397 -1.91 3.79 15.07
C PHE A 397 -1.96 2.77 13.91
N GLY A 398 -3.15 2.38 13.47
CA GLY A 398 -3.37 1.60 12.25
C GLY A 398 -2.93 0.13 12.25
N ALA A 399 -2.53 -0.47 13.38
CA ALA A 399 -2.33 -1.92 13.49
C ALA A 399 -2.42 -2.36 14.95
N ASN A 400 -2.45 -3.67 15.19
CA ASN A 400 -2.56 -4.33 16.50
C ASN A 400 -1.31 -4.05 17.36
N LEU A 401 -1.26 -2.87 17.99
CA LEU A 401 -0.05 -2.25 18.56
C LEU A 401 0.02 -2.35 20.09
N MET A 402 -0.19 -3.56 20.62
CA MET A 402 0.10 -3.84 22.04
C MET A 402 1.53 -4.33 22.19
N ASN A 403 2.49 -3.41 22.41
CA ASN A 403 3.81 -3.83 22.90
C ASN A 403 4.58 -2.73 23.65
N LYS A 404 5.35 -3.13 24.67
CA LYS A 404 6.20 -2.27 25.52
C LYS A 404 7.28 -1.47 24.74
N SER A 405 7.42 -1.71 23.43
CA SER A 405 8.31 -0.99 22.52
C SER A 405 7.88 0.47 22.27
N HIS A 406 6.59 0.78 22.23
CA HIS A 406 6.12 2.13 21.85
C HIS A 406 6.42 3.22 22.87
N VAL A 407 6.17 2.94 24.15
CA VAL A 407 6.55 3.86 25.23
C VAL A 407 8.05 4.16 25.18
N ARG A 408 8.89 3.17 24.84
CA ARG A 408 10.34 3.38 24.68
C ARG A 408 10.66 4.25 23.47
N ILE A 409 9.98 4.06 22.33
CA ILE A 409 10.17 4.89 21.13
C ILE A 409 9.81 6.36 21.43
N PHE A 410 8.64 6.61 22.02
CA PHE A 410 8.24 7.98 22.34
C PHE A 410 9.13 8.62 23.41
N MET A 411 9.55 7.88 24.44
CA MET A 411 10.50 8.41 25.44
C MET A 411 11.86 8.72 24.79
N ARG A 412 12.36 7.86 23.89
CA ARG A 412 13.63 8.04 23.17
C ARG A 412 13.63 9.31 22.31
N HIS A 413 12.52 9.59 21.64
CA HIS A 413 12.39 10.76 20.75
C HIS A 413 11.85 12.01 21.45
N SER A 414 11.35 11.90 22.68
CA SER A 414 10.91 13.07 23.46
C SER A 414 12.06 13.94 23.98
N GLU A 415 13.26 13.37 24.09
CA GLU A 415 14.50 14.08 24.43
C GLU A 415 15.30 14.26 23.13
N GLY A 416 15.45 15.51 22.66
CA GLY A 416 16.17 15.78 21.42
C GLY A 416 17.57 15.18 21.43
N ARG A 417 17.98 14.51 20.35
CA ARG A 417 19.38 14.11 20.15
C ARG A 417 20.25 15.38 20.18
N ILE A 418 20.87 15.66 21.31
CA ILE A 418 22.10 16.45 21.34
C ILE A 418 23.07 15.66 20.46
N LYS A 419 23.41 16.21 19.29
CA LYS A 419 24.58 15.77 18.53
C LYS A 419 25.76 15.84 19.51
N ARG A 420 26.23 14.69 20.01
CA ARG A 420 27.57 14.63 20.59
C ARG A 420 28.53 14.90 19.43
N SER A 421 29.08 16.11 19.41
CA SER A 421 30.26 16.43 18.62
C SER A 421 31.34 15.41 18.96
N PRO A 422 31.98 14.75 17.98
CA PRO A 422 33.17 13.96 18.25
C PRO A 422 34.34 14.93 18.39
N ASP A 423 34.41 15.63 19.51
CA ASP A 423 35.63 16.30 19.98
C ASP A 423 35.43 16.75 21.43
N ALA A 424 35.81 15.87 22.35
CA ALA A 424 36.26 16.20 23.71
C ALA A 424 36.82 14.91 24.36
N GLN A 425 37.99 14.48 23.89
CA GLN A 425 38.99 13.97 24.83
C GLN A 425 39.74 15.19 25.35
N GLY A 426 39.64 15.41 26.65
CA GLY A 426 40.28 16.49 27.40
C GLY A 426 39.91 16.35 28.86
#